data_AF-A0ABD0XLT7-F1
#
_entry.id   AF-A0ABD0XLT7-F1
#
_cell.length_a   1.000
_cell.length_b   1.000
_cell.length_c   1.000
_cell.angle_alpha   90.00
_cell.angle_beta   90.00
_cell.angle_gamma   90.00
#
_symmetry.space_group_name_H-M   'P 1'
#
loop_
_entity.id
_entity.type
_entity.pdbx_description
1 polymer ?
#
loop_
_entity_poly.entity_id
_entity_poly.type
_entity_poly.pdbx_seq_one_letter_code
_entity_poly.pdbx_strand_id
1 'polypeptide(L)'
;MNMQLAVPEGEEVPDAWHHQLIFGVGPNAVYMTNPLDVVSEGEVHQRLCSESVLLIKSEEDVLQRLTSDTTLSSLSDDPRWKALNVEGQVRQMNHEEDNDDEDLHRMSHIVIPAAYSSGVTFFALRDSDLGQELFHAPDLPLAMK
;
A
#
# COMPACT_ATOMS: atom_id res chain seq x y z
N MET A 1 6.78 -1.95 -1.20
CA MET A 1 5.67 -2.90 -1.28
C MET A 1 4.57 -2.46 -0.33
N ASN A 2 3.33 -2.83 -0.60
CA ASN A 2 2.19 -2.44 0.22
C ASN A 2 2.12 -3.32 1.48
N MET A 3 2.41 -2.76 2.67
CA MET A 3 2.38 -3.55 3.92
C MET A 3 0.97 -3.70 4.49
N GLN A 4 -0.02 -3.02 3.90
CA GLN A 4 -1.43 -3.06 4.31
C GLN A 4 -2.16 -4.30 3.77
N LEU A 5 -1.46 -5.13 2.99
CA LEU A 5 -1.98 -6.36 2.40
C LEU A 5 -1.32 -7.59 2.99
N ALA A 6 -2.05 -8.70 2.92
CA ALA A 6 -1.68 -9.96 3.55
C ALA A 6 -1.37 -9.78 5.05
N VAL A 7 -2.20 -8.97 5.72
CA VAL A 7 -2.18 -8.82 7.18
C VAL A 7 -3.02 -9.97 7.76
N PRO A 8 -2.51 -10.72 8.75
CA PRO A 8 -3.27 -11.79 9.40
C PRO A 8 -4.59 -11.28 9.99
N GLU A 9 -5.60 -12.14 10.02
CA GLU A 9 -6.89 -11.80 10.63
C GLU A 9 -6.72 -11.46 12.12
N GLY A 10 -7.28 -10.32 12.53
CA GLY A 10 -7.19 -9.82 13.90
C GLY A 10 -5.93 -9.00 14.20
N GLU A 11 -4.99 -8.87 13.26
CA GLU A 11 -3.86 -7.96 13.40
C GLU A 11 -4.19 -6.55 12.88
N GLU A 12 -3.50 -5.55 13.43
CA GLU A 12 -3.64 -4.17 13.01
C GLU A 12 -3.02 -3.97 11.62
N VAL A 13 -3.78 -3.35 10.71
CA VAL A 13 -3.29 -2.99 9.38
C VAL A 13 -2.22 -1.90 9.51
N PRO A 14 -1.00 -2.12 9.00
CA PRO A 14 0.04 -1.10 9.03
C PRO A 14 -0.38 0.16 8.26
N ASP A 15 0.10 1.33 8.67
CA ASP A 15 -0.15 2.60 7.97
C ASP A 15 1.00 2.95 7.00
N ALA A 16 1.42 1.99 6.16
CA ALA A 16 2.59 2.25 5.31
C ALA A 16 2.71 1.40 4.04
N TRP A 17 3.30 2.05 3.03
CA TRP A 17 4.11 1.40 2.01
C TRP A 17 5.57 1.44 2.43
N HIS A 18 6.28 0.31 2.32
CA HIS A 18 7.66 0.23 2.81
C HIS A 18 8.62 -0.35 1.77
N HIS A 19 9.86 0.18 1.74
CA HIS A 19 10.99 -0.43 1.04
C HIS A 19 11.56 -1.55 1.89
N GLN A 20 11.65 -2.75 1.34
CA GLN A 20 12.04 -3.93 2.12
C GLN A 20 13.25 -4.58 1.47
N LEU A 21 14.22 -4.97 2.30
CA LEU A 21 15.38 -5.72 1.83
C LEU A 21 15.10 -7.20 2.01
N ILE A 22 15.04 -7.93 0.90
CA ILE A 22 15.02 -9.39 0.91
C ILE A 22 16.48 -9.86 0.94
N PHE A 23 16.87 -10.56 2.01
CA PHE A 23 18.25 -11.06 2.18
C PHE A 23 18.38 -12.57 1.96
N GLY A 24 17.25 -13.28 1.81
CA GLY A 24 17.25 -14.70 1.51
C GLY A 24 15.92 -15.16 0.94
N VAL A 25 15.96 -16.19 0.11
CA VAL A 25 14.78 -16.90 -0.42
C VAL A 25 15.03 -18.39 -0.27
N GLY A 26 14.07 -19.11 0.31
CA GLY A 26 14.04 -20.57 0.44
C GLY A 26 12.77 -21.16 -0.19
N PRO A 27 12.57 -22.48 -0.12
CA PRO A 27 11.51 -23.18 -0.87
C PRO A 27 10.08 -22.67 -0.62
N ASN A 28 9.79 -22.09 0.55
CA ASN A 28 8.48 -21.52 0.89
C ASN A 28 8.62 -20.29 1.80
N ALA A 29 9.76 -19.60 1.74
CA ALA A 29 10.10 -18.56 2.69
C ALA A 29 10.89 -17.45 2.01
N VAL A 30 10.52 -16.21 2.30
CA VAL A 30 11.24 -15.00 1.92
C VAL A 30 11.66 -14.30 3.20
N TYR A 31 12.97 -14.10 3.35
CA TYR A 31 13.57 -13.52 4.55
C TYR A 31 13.81 -12.03 4.31
N MET A 32 13.20 -11.18 5.13
CA MET A 32 13.12 -9.74 4.93
C MET A 32 13.66 -8.99 6.15
N THR A 33 14.10 -7.74 5.96
CA THR A 33 14.51 -6.87 7.06
C THR A 33 13.71 -5.57 7.08
N ASN A 34 13.66 -4.97 8.29
CA ASN A 34 12.90 -3.79 8.65
C ASN A 34 11.36 -3.99 8.78
N PRO A 35 10.89 -4.77 9.76
CA PRO A 35 11.65 -5.54 10.76
C PRO A 35 12.18 -6.86 10.20
N LEU A 36 12.97 -7.60 11.00
CA LEU A 36 13.35 -8.97 10.63
C LEU A 36 12.09 -9.83 10.57
N ASP A 37 11.83 -10.40 9.40
CA ASP A 37 10.60 -11.14 9.15
C ASP A 37 10.82 -12.30 8.16
N VAL A 38 9.93 -13.30 8.22
CA VAL A 38 9.91 -14.46 7.32
C VAL A 38 8.49 -14.69 6.84
N VAL A 39 8.28 -14.45 5.56
CA VAL A 39 6.94 -14.47 4.94
C VAL A 39 6.89 -15.48 3.79
N SER A 40 5.69 -15.84 3.36
CA SER A 40 5.50 -16.73 2.21
C SER A 40 5.72 -16.00 0.88
N GLU A 41 5.99 -16.77 -0.19
CA GLU A 41 6.00 -16.22 -1.56
C GLU A 41 4.66 -15.55 -1.91
N GLY A 42 3.54 -16.19 -1.55
CA GLY A 42 2.20 -15.66 -1.82
C GLY A 42 1.93 -14.32 -1.15
N GLU A 43 2.45 -14.13 0.07
CA GLU A 43 2.36 -12.87 0.80
C GLU A 43 3.17 -11.77 0.12
N VAL A 44 4.42 -12.05 -0.24
CA VAL A 44 5.27 -11.10 -1.01
C VAL A 44 4.62 -10.75 -2.33
N HIS A 45 4.04 -11.73 -3.02
CA HIS A 45 3.32 -11.53 -4.27
C HIS A 45 2.14 -10.57 -4.09
N GLN A 46 1.28 -10.77 -3.09
CA GLN A 46 0.16 -9.86 -2.81
C GLN A 46 0.64 -8.43 -2.51
N ARG A 47 1.72 -8.28 -1.74
CA ARG A 47 2.27 -6.95 -1.39
C ARG A 47 2.91 -6.24 -2.57
N LEU A 48 3.56 -6.97 -3.48
CA LEU A 48 4.24 -6.42 -4.67
C LEU A 48 3.30 -6.23 -5.87
N CYS A 49 2.28 -7.07 -6.04
CA CYS A 49 1.38 -7.03 -7.20
C CYS A 49 0.05 -6.32 -6.86
N SER A 50 0.09 -5.40 -5.90
CA SER A 50 -1.05 -4.63 -5.44
C SER A 50 -1.28 -3.35 -6.24
N GLU A 51 -2.52 -2.88 -6.22
CA GLU A 51 -2.85 -1.55 -6.73
C GLU A 51 -2.08 -0.48 -5.94
N SER A 52 -1.74 0.61 -6.62
CA SER A 52 -1.06 1.78 -6.06
C SER A 52 -2.03 2.63 -5.23
N VAL A 53 -2.52 2.06 -4.13
CA VAL A 53 -3.47 2.68 -3.19
C VAL A 53 -2.96 2.60 -1.75
N LEU A 54 -3.43 3.52 -0.91
CA LEU A 54 -3.10 3.61 0.50
C LEU A 54 -4.40 3.66 1.31
N LEU A 55 -4.51 2.80 2.31
CA LEU A 55 -5.57 2.82 3.31
C LEU A 55 -5.20 3.85 4.38
N ILE A 56 -6.12 4.75 4.69
CA ILE A 56 -5.96 5.78 5.70
C ILE A 56 -7.00 5.55 6.79
N LYS A 57 -6.58 5.53 8.05
CA LYS A 57 -7.49 5.29 9.19
C LYS A 57 -8.52 6.39 9.31
N SER A 58 -9.79 6.00 9.38
CA SER A 58 -10.92 6.94 9.42
C SER A 58 -10.87 7.89 10.61
N GLU A 59 -10.82 7.33 11.83
CA GLU A 59 -10.88 8.11 13.07
C GLU A 59 -9.63 8.95 13.30
N GLU A 60 -8.46 8.31 13.25
CA GLU A 60 -7.18 8.93 13.63
C GLU A 60 -6.66 9.90 12.56
N ASP A 61 -6.89 9.61 11.28
CA ASP A 61 -6.27 10.36 10.18
C ASP A 61 -7.22 11.23 9.37
N VAL A 62 -8.52 10.91 9.35
CA VAL A 62 -9.50 11.70 8.59
C VAL A 62 -10.34 12.56 9.54
N LEU A 63 -11.18 11.95 10.39
CA LEU A 63 -12.17 12.67 11.21
C LEU A 63 -11.52 13.69 12.14
N GLN A 64 -10.40 13.33 12.80
CA GLN A 64 -9.66 14.28 13.65
C GLN A 64 -9.17 15.54 12.93
N ARG A 65 -9.08 15.51 11.59
CA ARG A 65 -8.64 16.65 10.76
C ARG A 65 -9.80 17.35 10.06
N LEU A 66 -11.00 16.77 10.08
CA LEU A 66 -12.19 17.42 9.53
C LEU A 66 -12.66 18.53 10.47
N THR A 67 -12.85 19.71 9.90
CA THR A 67 -13.41 20.87 10.57
C THR A 67 -14.63 21.36 9.81
N SER A 68 -15.50 22.15 10.44
CA SER A 68 -16.73 22.66 9.79
C SER A 68 -16.46 23.53 8.55
N ASP A 69 -15.25 24.07 8.41
CA ASP A 69 -14.78 24.86 7.26
C ASP A 69 -14.03 24.03 6.21
N THR A 70 -13.79 22.73 6.46
CA THR A 70 -13.10 21.85 5.51
C THR A 70 -13.95 21.65 4.26
N THR A 71 -13.43 22.10 3.12
CA THR A 71 -14.08 21.94 1.82
C THR A 71 -13.54 20.70 1.12
N LEU A 72 -14.42 19.73 0.83
CA LEU A 72 -14.02 18.45 0.22
C LEU A 72 -13.99 18.48 -1.32
N SER A 73 -14.54 19.51 -1.97
CA SER A 73 -14.69 19.54 -3.42
C SER A 73 -13.37 19.52 -4.19
N SER A 74 -12.27 19.99 -3.58
CA SER A 74 -10.93 19.97 -4.19
C SER A 74 -10.33 18.56 -4.25
N LEU A 75 -10.85 17.59 -3.50
CA LEU A 75 -10.40 16.20 -3.59
C LEU A 75 -10.67 15.60 -4.97
N SER A 76 -11.68 16.12 -5.68
CA SER A 76 -12.05 15.69 -7.01
C SER A 76 -11.17 16.30 -8.13
N ASP A 77 -10.20 17.17 -7.78
CA ASP A 77 -9.31 17.81 -8.74
C ASP A 77 -8.22 16.85 -9.29
N ASP A 78 -7.77 15.88 -8.48
CA ASP A 78 -6.90 14.78 -8.96
C ASP A 78 -7.81 13.67 -9.58
N PRO A 79 -7.65 13.34 -10.87
CA PRO A 79 -8.43 12.30 -11.52
C PRO A 79 -8.36 10.93 -10.83
N ARG A 80 -7.25 10.60 -10.17
CA ARG A 80 -7.08 9.35 -9.42
C ARG A 80 -7.92 9.35 -8.14
N TRP A 81 -7.96 10.48 -7.44
CA TRP A 81 -8.80 10.64 -6.24
C TRP A 81 -10.28 10.60 -6.62
N LYS A 82 -10.65 11.23 -7.73
CA LYS A 82 -11.99 11.14 -8.30
C LYS A 82 -12.37 9.71 -8.70
N ALA A 83 -11.45 8.97 -9.32
CA ALA A 83 -11.69 7.58 -9.72
C ALA A 83 -11.96 6.65 -8.52
N LEU A 84 -11.31 6.90 -7.38
CA LEU A 84 -11.55 6.20 -6.12
C LEU A 84 -12.71 6.79 -5.30
N ASN A 85 -13.39 7.84 -5.79
CA ASN A 85 -14.46 8.53 -5.07
C ASN A 85 -14.06 8.94 -3.64
N VAL A 86 -12.83 9.45 -3.44
CA VAL A 86 -12.32 9.77 -2.10
C VAL A 86 -13.22 10.78 -1.38
N GLU A 87 -13.73 11.78 -2.09
CA GLU A 87 -14.70 12.74 -1.54
C GLU A 87 -15.95 12.04 -0.99
N GLY A 88 -16.51 11.07 -1.73
CA GLY A 88 -17.67 10.31 -1.29
C GLY A 88 -17.38 9.45 -0.06
N GLN A 89 -16.19 8.83 0.01
CA GLN A 89 -15.76 8.05 1.17
C GLN A 89 -15.68 8.93 2.44
N VAL A 90 -15.09 10.12 2.33
CA VAL A 90 -14.99 11.07 3.47
C VAL A 90 -16.37 11.58 3.91
N ARG A 91 -17.26 11.88 2.94
CA ARG A 91 -18.64 12.31 3.26
C ARG A 91 -19.44 11.22 3.95
N GLN A 92 -19.31 9.98 3.50
CA GLN A 92 -19.96 8.83 4.13
C GLN A 92 -19.50 8.68 5.57
N MET A 93 -18.19 8.74 5.82
CA MET A 93 -17.62 8.65 7.16
C MET A 93 -18.10 9.76 8.10
N ASN A 94 -18.13 11.02 7.65
CA ASN A 94 -18.65 12.13 8.45
C ASN A 94 -20.15 11.94 8.78
N HIS A 95 -20.90 11.32 7.88
CA HIS A 95 -22.31 11.02 8.14
C HIS A 95 -22.49 9.84 9.12
N GLU A 96 -21.61 8.85 9.07
CA GLU A 96 -21.58 7.73 10.04
C GLU A 96 -21.21 8.20 11.45
N GLU A 97 -20.39 9.24 11.58
CA GLU A 97 -20.10 9.89 12.88
C GLU A 97 -21.32 10.59 13.45
N ASP A 98 -22.10 11.29 12.61
CA ASP A 98 -23.32 12.01 13.02
C ASP A 98 -24.48 11.06 13.40
N ASN A 99 -24.42 9.78 12.99
CA ASN A 99 -25.44 8.78 13.29
C ASN A 99 -24.96 7.80 14.38
N ASP A 100 -25.59 7.85 15.55
CA ASP A 100 -25.30 6.98 16.71
C ASP A 100 -25.84 5.53 16.58
N ASP A 101 -26.14 5.05 15.37
CA ASP A 101 -26.63 3.68 15.20
C ASP A 101 -25.46 2.69 15.38
N GLU A 102 -25.36 2.08 16.57
CA GLU A 102 -24.31 1.12 16.92
C GLU A 102 -24.28 -0.13 16.02
N ASP A 103 -25.40 -0.42 15.33
CA ASP A 103 -25.54 -1.56 14.41
C ASP A 103 -24.99 -1.28 13.00
N LEU A 104 -24.66 -0.03 12.65
CA LEU A 104 -24.05 0.31 11.36
C LEU A 104 -22.54 0.01 11.38
N HIS A 105 -22.09 -0.80 10.42
CA HIS A 105 -20.67 -1.09 10.25
C HIS A 105 -19.93 0.16 9.76
N ARG A 106 -19.27 0.87 10.68
CA ARG A 106 -18.48 2.07 10.39
C ARG A 106 -17.28 1.75 9.51
N MET A 107 -17.04 2.61 8.52
CA MET A 107 -15.85 2.51 7.69
C MET A 107 -14.59 2.73 8.53
N SER A 108 -13.71 1.72 8.65
CA SER A 108 -12.46 1.84 9.41
C SER A 108 -11.34 2.55 8.65
N HIS A 109 -11.38 2.53 7.31
CA HIS A 109 -10.40 3.18 6.45
C HIS A 109 -11.04 3.79 5.21
N ILE A 110 -10.41 4.82 4.66
CA ILE A 110 -10.61 5.26 3.26
C ILE A 110 -9.46 4.78 2.39
N VAL A 111 -9.73 4.64 1.10
CA VAL A 111 -8.74 4.29 0.08
C VAL A 111 -8.39 5.53 -0.71
N ILE A 112 -7.13 5.95 -0.68
CA ILE A 112 -6.60 7.04 -1.50
C ILE A 112 -5.57 6.53 -2.52
N PRO A 113 -5.30 7.25 -3.61
CA PRO A 113 -4.21 6.90 -4.51
C PRO A 113 -2.87 7.03 -3.79
N ALA A 114 -2.04 5.98 -3.83
CA ALA A 114 -0.68 6.07 -3.35
C ALA A 114 0.19 6.88 -4.33
N ALA A 115 1.23 7.51 -3.82
CA ALA A 115 2.31 8.09 -4.63
C ALA A 115 3.36 7.04 -5.04
N TYR A 116 3.24 5.80 -4.55
CA TYR A 116 4.21 4.72 -4.71
C TYR A 116 3.64 3.59 -5.55
N SER A 117 4.42 3.12 -6.52
CA SER A 117 4.19 1.84 -7.20
C SER A 117 5.10 0.76 -6.62
N SER A 118 4.60 -0.46 -6.53
CA SER A 118 5.44 -1.59 -6.14
C SER A 118 6.44 -1.93 -7.24
N GLY A 119 7.57 -2.53 -6.83
CA GLY A 119 8.64 -2.94 -7.72
C GLY A 119 9.75 -3.61 -6.94
N VAL A 120 10.64 -4.29 -7.68
CA VAL A 120 11.83 -4.94 -7.12
C VAL A 120 13.06 -4.30 -7.76
N THR A 121 14.07 -4.01 -6.94
CA THR A 121 15.38 -3.58 -7.40
C THR A 121 16.39 -4.69 -7.12
N PHE A 122 17.09 -5.14 -8.15
CA PHE A 122 18.16 -6.12 -8.04
C PHE A 122 19.51 -5.42 -8.03
N PHE A 123 20.43 -5.90 -7.18
CA PHE A 123 21.82 -5.45 -7.13
C PHE A 123 22.74 -6.63 -7.42
N ALA A 124 23.57 -6.49 -8.44
CA ALA A 124 24.61 -7.46 -8.80
C ALA A 124 25.87 -6.71 -9.27
N LEU A 125 27.03 -7.35 -9.13
CA LEU A 125 28.24 -6.84 -9.76
C LEU A 125 28.06 -6.88 -11.28
N ARG A 126 28.33 -5.76 -11.95
CA ARG A 126 28.11 -5.63 -13.39
C ARG A 126 28.73 -6.76 -14.21
N ASP A 127 29.95 -7.14 -13.85
CA ASP A 127 30.77 -8.09 -14.62
C ASP A 127 30.68 -9.53 -14.07
N SER A 128 29.77 -9.81 -13.12
CA SER A 128 29.52 -11.19 -12.68
C SER A 128 28.56 -11.90 -13.62
N ASP A 129 28.57 -13.24 -13.58
CA ASP A 129 27.65 -14.08 -14.36
C ASP A 129 26.18 -13.68 -14.10
N LEU A 130 25.81 -13.49 -12.83
CA LEU A 130 24.49 -13.00 -12.43
C LEU A 130 24.19 -11.59 -12.97
N GLY A 131 25.17 -10.69 -12.95
CA GLY A 131 25.01 -9.35 -13.51
C GLY A 131 24.68 -9.40 -14.99
N GLN A 132 25.44 -10.19 -15.75
CA GLN A 132 25.20 -10.39 -17.19
C GLN A 132 23.85 -11.06 -17.47
N GLU A 133 23.46 -12.06 -16.67
CA GLU A 133 22.15 -12.71 -16.77
C GLU A 133 21.01 -11.70 -16.59
N LEU A 134 21.07 -10.87 -15.54
CA LEU A 134 20.06 -9.83 -15.28
C LEU A 134 20.02 -8.77 -16.40
N PHE A 135 21.17 -8.39 -16.97
CA PHE A 135 21.24 -7.43 -18.08
C PHE A 135 20.60 -7.95 -19.38
N HIS A 136 20.62 -9.27 -19.59
CA HIS A 136 20.12 -9.90 -20.80
C HIS A 136 18.75 -10.56 -20.64
N ALA A 137 18.16 -10.52 -19.45
CA ALA A 137 16.84 -11.08 -19.17
C ALA A 137 15.75 -10.26 -19.91
N PRO A 138 15.03 -10.84 -20.90
CA PRO A 138 14.05 -10.11 -21.71
C PRO A 138 12.82 -9.68 -20.90
N ASP A 139 12.50 -10.42 -19.83
CA ASP A 139 11.34 -10.18 -18.98
C ASP A 139 11.61 -9.15 -17.88
N LEU A 140 12.86 -8.67 -17.76
CA LEU A 140 13.23 -7.61 -16.83
C LEU A 140 13.38 -6.29 -17.61
N PRO A 141 12.34 -5.44 -17.65
CA PRO A 141 12.48 -4.13 -18.26
C PRO A 141 13.50 -3.32 -17.46
N LEU A 142 14.72 -3.19 -18.01
CA LEU A 142 15.74 -2.33 -17.44
C LEU A 142 15.23 -0.90 -17.50
N ALA A 143 14.92 -0.32 -16.34
CA ALA A 143 14.68 1.10 -16.22
C ALA A 143 16.00 1.82 -16.49
N MET A 144 16.32 2.06 -17.78
CA MET A 144 17.40 2.97 -18.15
C MET A 144 17.00 4.36 -17.65
N LYS A 145 17.65 4.81 -16.57
CA LYS A 145 17.64 6.22 -16.19
C LYS A 145 18.63 6.99 -17.05
#